data_AF-A0A661YFQ2-F1
#
_entry.id   AF-A0A661YFQ2-F1
#
_cell.length_a   1.000
_cell.length_b   1.000
_cell.length_c   1.000
_cell.angle_alpha   90.00
_cell.angle_beta   90.00
_cell.angle_gamma   90.00
#
_symmetry.space_group_name_H-M   'P 1'
#
loop_
_entity.id
_entity.type
_entity.pdbx_description
1 polymer ?
#
loop_
_entity_poly.entity_id
_entity_poly.type
_entity_poly.pdbx_seq_one_letter_code
_entity_poly.pdbx_strand_id
1 'polypeptide(L)'
;MKIKLLNTVFLLMIFTYGSIISYGQTSDPISKDSTKPTKICEPKDIRDLLRKKGKPPKPQKQTSLLILPNISSNPTNGFLMGVGGNLAVYFGPKESTRISFAGFSIAVTSKKQFLSFLKTNIYTKDNKLFLKGDLRYYHFRLPTYGLGTNSPPDSTDYDGGWIWQGADTKDTEGGYPMLYDNIRFHEVAYIKINSGFYGGIGYHLDYFWKIVDSKLKLDTLPKQITPHFVYSKVHGFNTDNYILSGLSVNFMYDSRDNLINPYKGYFANISYRINQTWLGSDQNASSLWLEFRTYIGLSKKMPRHLIA
;
A
#
# COMPACT_ATOMS: atom_id res chain seq x y z
N MET A 1 39.37 -50.77 -2.38
CA MET A 1 38.51 -50.87 -1.18
C MET A 1 37.57 -49.67 -1.21
N LYS A 2 36.28 -49.93 -1.48
CA LYS A 2 35.22 -48.92 -1.65
C LYS A 2 34.61 -48.62 -0.27
N ILE A 3 34.44 -47.35 0.07
CA ILE A 3 33.30 -46.91 0.90
C ILE A 3 32.75 -45.62 0.26
N LYS A 4 31.58 -45.79 -0.37
CA LYS A 4 30.68 -44.70 -0.77
C LYS A 4 30.01 -44.17 0.50
N LEU A 5 29.80 -42.87 0.59
CA LEU A 5 28.61 -42.36 1.27
C LEU A 5 27.89 -41.38 0.35
N LEU A 6 26.65 -41.76 0.10
CA LEU A 6 25.63 -41.19 -0.74
C LEU A 6 24.58 -40.62 0.23
N ASN A 7 24.11 -39.39 0.02
CA ASN A 7 22.70 -38.95 0.15
C ASN A 7 22.64 -37.40 0.19
N THR A 8 22.02 -36.72 -0.79
CA THR A 8 20.56 -36.43 -0.93
C THR A 8 20.13 -35.43 0.14
N VAL A 9 19.60 -34.24 -0.16
CA VAL A 9 18.17 -34.01 -0.46
C VAL A 9 17.98 -32.73 -1.30
N PHE A 10 17.35 -32.94 -2.45
CA PHE A 10 16.68 -31.98 -3.32
C PHE A 10 15.27 -31.77 -2.75
N LEU A 11 14.91 -30.57 -2.28
CA LEU A 11 13.54 -30.32 -1.79
C LEU A 11 12.73 -29.59 -2.86
N LEU A 12 12.02 -30.41 -3.64
CA LEU A 12 10.83 -30.08 -4.41
C LEU A 12 9.80 -29.39 -3.51
N MET A 13 9.30 -28.21 -3.89
CA MET A 13 8.02 -27.70 -3.36
C MET A 13 6.90 -28.57 -3.92
N ILE A 14 6.43 -29.50 -3.09
CA ILE A 14 5.26 -30.33 -3.33
C ILE A 14 4.02 -29.43 -3.23
N PHE A 15 3.34 -29.22 -4.37
CA PHE A 15 1.92 -28.87 -4.40
C PHE A 15 1.14 -30.07 -3.86
N THR A 16 0.76 -30.04 -2.59
CA THR A 16 -0.24 -30.97 -2.08
C THR A 16 -1.61 -30.52 -2.55
N TYR A 17 -2.17 -31.29 -3.50
CA TYR A 17 -3.59 -31.33 -3.79
C TYR A 17 -4.34 -31.73 -2.51
N GLY A 18 -4.90 -30.75 -1.81
CA GLY A 18 -5.89 -30.97 -0.76
C GLY A 18 -7.28 -31.11 -1.37
N SER A 19 -7.64 -32.32 -1.78
CA SER A 19 -9.03 -32.68 -2.09
C SER A 19 -9.84 -32.70 -0.80
N ILE A 20 -10.52 -31.59 -0.47
CA ILE A 20 -11.60 -31.64 0.51
C ILE A 20 -12.83 -32.21 -0.21
N ILE A 21 -12.99 -33.52 -0.07
CA ILE A 21 -14.27 -34.19 -0.32
C ILE A 21 -15.18 -33.85 0.87
N SER A 22 -16.11 -32.91 0.66
CA SER A 22 -17.30 -32.80 1.51
C SER A 22 -18.44 -33.55 0.83
N TYR A 23 -18.80 -34.71 1.38
CA TYR A 23 -20.10 -35.34 1.15
C TYR A 23 -21.08 -34.88 2.25
N GLY A 24 -22.31 -34.55 1.85
CA GLY A 24 -23.48 -34.24 2.69
C GLY A 24 -24.06 -32.87 2.33
N GLN A 25 -25.30 -32.69 1.86
CA GLN A 25 -26.49 -33.54 1.81
C GLN A 25 -27.20 -33.44 0.46
N THR A 26 -27.96 -34.49 0.18
CA THR A 26 -28.83 -34.72 -0.97
C THR A 26 -29.77 -33.56 -1.30
N SER A 27 -30.06 -33.43 -2.60
CA SER A 27 -31.08 -32.55 -3.16
C SER A 27 -32.47 -32.94 -2.63
N ASP A 28 -32.95 -32.23 -1.61
CA ASP A 28 -34.38 -32.20 -1.33
C ASP A 28 -35.09 -31.32 -2.37
N PRO A 29 -36.23 -31.78 -2.93
CA PRO A 29 -36.96 -31.04 -3.94
C PRO A 29 -37.50 -29.74 -3.35
N ILE A 30 -37.43 -28.70 -4.17
CA ILE A 30 -37.91 -27.33 -3.95
C ILE A 30 -39.17 -27.33 -3.06
N SER A 31 -39.00 -27.01 -1.77
CA SER A 31 -40.14 -26.58 -0.96
C SER A 31 -40.55 -25.20 -1.47
N LYS A 32 -41.72 -25.17 -2.10
CA LYS A 32 -42.42 -23.95 -2.47
C LYS A 32 -42.91 -23.26 -1.19
N ASP A 33 -42.04 -22.56 -0.49
CA ASP A 33 -42.51 -21.57 0.47
C ASP A 33 -41.52 -20.43 0.66
N SER A 34 -41.79 -19.32 -0.04
CA SER A 34 -41.37 -17.93 0.22
C SER A 34 -41.43 -17.10 -1.08
N THR A 35 -42.62 -16.95 -1.65
CA THR A 35 -42.90 -15.92 -2.68
C THR A 35 -43.00 -14.53 -2.05
N LYS A 36 -41.97 -14.09 -1.34
CA LYS A 36 -41.74 -12.66 -1.12
C LYS A 36 -40.58 -12.26 -2.01
N PRO A 37 -40.80 -11.48 -3.09
CA PRO A 37 -39.69 -10.93 -3.85
C PRO A 37 -38.87 -10.13 -2.84
N THR A 38 -37.63 -10.57 -2.61
CA THR A 38 -36.71 -9.83 -1.76
C THR A 38 -36.60 -8.47 -2.41
N LYS A 39 -37.11 -7.43 -1.76
CA LYS A 39 -37.14 -6.08 -2.30
C LYS A 39 -35.69 -5.69 -2.52
N ILE A 40 -35.21 -5.78 -3.75
CA ILE A 40 -33.89 -5.32 -4.15
C ILE A 40 -33.98 -3.81 -3.99
N CYS A 41 -33.59 -3.29 -2.84
CA CYS A 41 -33.50 -1.86 -2.62
C CYS A 41 -32.44 -1.34 -3.61
N GLU A 42 -32.89 -0.60 -4.61
CA GLU A 42 -31.95 0.12 -5.46
C GLU A 42 -31.15 1.08 -4.59
N PRO A 43 -29.80 1.03 -4.65
CA PRO A 43 -28.96 1.98 -3.94
C PRO A 43 -29.31 3.40 -4.42
N LYS A 44 -29.78 4.26 -3.51
CA LYS A 44 -29.98 5.69 -3.76
C LYS A 44 -28.80 6.47 -3.21
N ASP A 45 -28.35 7.47 -3.94
CA ASP A 45 -27.33 8.40 -3.45
C ASP A 45 -27.93 9.76 -3.01
N ILE A 46 -27.12 10.59 -2.34
CA ILE A 46 -27.55 11.93 -1.90
C ILE A 46 -27.93 12.82 -3.11
N ARG A 47 -27.36 12.55 -4.30
CA ARG A 47 -27.68 13.31 -5.51
C ARG A 47 -29.07 12.96 -6.02
N ASP A 48 -29.57 11.74 -5.80
CA ASP A 48 -30.94 11.34 -6.13
C ASP A 48 -31.99 12.08 -5.30
N LEU A 49 -31.64 12.55 -4.11
CA LEU A 49 -32.47 13.48 -3.32
C LEU A 49 -32.51 14.89 -3.93
N LEU A 50 -31.43 15.29 -4.60
CA LEU A 50 -31.25 16.62 -5.20
C LEU A 50 -31.61 16.65 -6.69
N ARG A 51 -31.83 15.49 -7.33
CA ARG A 51 -32.10 15.38 -8.76
C ARG A 51 -33.59 15.61 -9.02
N LYS A 52 -33.92 16.67 -9.77
CA LYS A 52 -35.29 16.84 -10.32
C LYS A 52 -35.69 15.57 -11.10
N LYS A 53 -36.86 15.01 -10.77
CA LYS A 53 -37.43 13.85 -11.49
C LYS A 53 -37.51 14.14 -13.00
N GLY A 54 -37.17 13.16 -13.83
CA GLY A 54 -37.37 13.23 -15.29
C GLY A 54 -36.17 13.58 -16.17
N LYS A 55 -34.94 13.71 -15.64
CA LYS A 55 -33.75 13.85 -16.50
C LYS A 55 -33.32 12.50 -17.07
N PRO A 56 -33.04 12.39 -18.39
CA PRO A 56 -32.53 11.17 -18.99
C PRO A 56 -31.18 10.76 -18.38
N PRO A 57 -30.87 9.45 -18.30
CA PRO A 57 -29.59 8.98 -17.81
C PRO A 57 -28.46 9.59 -18.66
N LYS A 58 -27.47 10.18 -17.99
CA LYS A 58 -26.30 10.74 -18.69
C LYS A 58 -25.57 9.62 -19.42
N PRO A 59 -25.00 9.89 -20.62
CA PRO A 59 -24.19 8.91 -21.32
C PRO A 59 -23.04 8.44 -20.43
N GLN A 60 -22.73 7.15 -20.53
CA GLN A 60 -21.77 6.50 -19.64
C GLN A 60 -20.34 6.93 -19.97
N LYS A 61 -19.85 7.96 -19.26
CA LYS A 61 -18.53 8.56 -19.51
C LYS A 61 -17.42 7.51 -19.36
N GLN A 62 -16.42 7.57 -20.25
CA GLN A 62 -15.20 6.77 -20.15
C GLN A 62 -14.19 7.35 -19.13
N THR A 63 -14.47 8.55 -18.62
CA THR A 63 -13.62 9.29 -17.71
C THR A 63 -14.43 9.80 -16.51
N SER A 64 -13.88 9.64 -15.32
CA SER A 64 -14.40 10.19 -14.07
C SER A 64 -13.30 10.97 -13.37
N LEU A 65 -13.56 12.23 -13.02
CA LEU A 65 -12.66 13.07 -12.23
C LEU A 65 -13.40 13.52 -10.98
N LEU A 66 -12.77 13.30 -9.83
CA LEU A 66 -13.23 13.80 -8.55
C LEU A 66 -12.09 14.58 -7.90
N ILE A 67 -12.36 15.83 -7.54
CA ILE A 67 -11.44 16.69 -6.78
C ILE A 67 -12.22 17.16 -5.56
N LEU A 68 -11.64 16.99 -4.38
CA LEU A 68 -12.24 17.33 -3.10
C LEU A 68 -11.21 18.01 -2.19
N PRO A 69 -11.66 18.88 -1.27
CA PRO A 69 -10.81 19.29 -0.17
C PRO A 69 -10.41 18.07 0.66
N ASN A 70 -9.15 18.05 1.10
CA ASN A 70 -8.61 17.07 2.03
C ASN A 70 -8.37 17.76 3.37
N ILE A 71 -9.22 17.48 4.35
CA ILE A 71 -9.13 18.05 5.70
C ILE A 71 -9.10 16.87 6.67
N SER A 72 -8.07 16.78 7.49
CA SER A 72 -7.93 15.71 8.48
C SER A 72 -7.09 16.19 9.66
N SER A 73 -7.09 15.44 10.76
CA SER A 73 -6.20 15.69 11.89
C SER A 73 -5.71 14.36 12.46
N ASN A 74 -4.42 14.26 12.76
CA ASN A 74 -3.84 13.10 13.45
C ASN A 74 -2.57 13.51 14.23
N PRO A 75 -2.07 12.68 15.16
CA PRO A 75 -0.89 13.03 15.97
C PRO A 75 0.39 13.29 15.16
N THR A 76 0.61 12.55 14.08
CA THR A 76 1.82 12.65 13.24
C THR A 76 1.89 13.98 12.48
N ASN A 77 0.76 14.42 11.93
CA ASN A 77 0.69 15.57 11.03
C ASN A 77 0.11 16.83 11.71
N GLY A 78 -0.58 16.67 12.84
CA GLY A 78 -1.47 17.70 13.36
C GLY A 78 -2.67 17.90 12.42
N PHE A 79 -3.17 19.13 12.33
CA PHE A 79 -4.23 19.49 11.40
C PHE A 79 -3.68 19.56 9.98
N LEU A 80 -4.31 18.87 9.04
CA LEU A 80 -3.94 18.81 7.63
C LEU A 80 -5.03 19.46 6.80
N MET A 81 -4.63 20.33 5.88
CA MET A 81 -5.51 20.95 4.89
C MET A 81 -4.85 20.88 3.52
N GLY A 82 -5.63 20.48 2.53
CA GLY A 82 -5.14 20.34 1.17
C GLY A 82 -6.26 20.05 0.17
N VAL A 83 -5.83 19.59 -1.00
CA VAL A 83 -6.71 19.12 -2.06
C VAL A 83 -6.26 17.72 -2.48
N GLY A 84 -7.22 16.88 -2.80
CA GLY A 84 -6.96 15.55 -3.31
C GLY A 84 -8.01 15.13 -4.31
N GLY A 85 -7.67 14.16 -5.14
CA GLY A 85 -8.57 13.72 -6.17
C GLY A 85 -8.16 12.41 -6.80
N ASN A 86 -9.07 11.88 -7.60
CA ASN A 86 -8.83 10.71 -8.42
C ASN A 86 -9.40 10.94 -9.82
N LEU A 87 -8.59 10.58 -10.81
CA LEU A 87 -8.98 10.43 -12.21
C LEU A 87 -9.11 8.93 -12.49
N ALA A 88 -10.20 8.52 -13.12
CA ALA A 88 -10.38 7.16 -13.60
C ALA A 88 -10.74 7.19 -15.09
N VAL A 89 -10.05 6.41 -15.90
CA VAL A 89 -10.19 6.42 -17.36
C VAL A 89 -9.97 5.02 -17.95
N TYR A 90 -10.67 4.70 -19.03
CA TYR A 90 -10.39 3.51 -19.83
C TYR A 90 -9.56 3.90 -21.06
N PHE A 91 -8.36 3.32 -21.23
CA PHE A 91 -7.52 3.53 -22.43
C PHE A 91 -7.78 2.47 -23.52
N GLY A 92 -8.97 1.87 -23.52
CA GLY A 92 -9.40 0.82 -24.45
C GLY A 92 -10.87 0.45 -24.25
N PRO A 93 -11.39 -0.56 -24.97
CA PRO A 93 -12.75 -1.06 -24.80
C PRO A 93 -13.01 -1.54 -23.36
N LYS A 94 -14.16 -1.20 -22.78
CA LYS A 94 -14.47 -1.51 -21.36
C LYS A 94 -14.59 -3.01 -21.10
N GLU A 95 -14.89 -3.78 -22.13
CA GLU A 95 -15.11 -5.22 -22.07
C GLU A 95 -13.80 -5.99 -21.91
N SER A 96 -12.70 -5.46 -22.48
CA SER A 96 -11.39 -6.11 -22.48
C SER A 96 -10.33 -5.38 -21.65
N THR A 97 -10.53 -4.09 -21.35
CA THR A 97 -9.54 -3.22 -20.72
C THR A 97 -10.00 -2.79 -19.34
N ARG A 98 -9.13 -2.96 -18.35
CA ARG A 98 -9.35 -2.56 -16.97
C ARG A 98 -9.30 -1.04 -16.84
N ILE A 99 -10.03 -0.53 -15.86
CA ILE A 99 -10.03 0.91 -15.56
C ILE A 99 -8.64 1.33 -15.07
N SER A 100 -8.11 2.39 -15.66
CA SER A 100 -6.90 3.05 -15.18
C SER A 100 -7.28 4.11 -14.15
N PHE A 101 -6.44 4.31 -13.14
CA PHE A 101 -6.65 5.36 -12.16
C PHE A 101 -5.37 6.17 -11.91
N ALA A 102 -5.54 7.45 -11.60
CA ALA A 102 -4.50 8.33 -11.08
C ALA A 102 -5.06 9.08 -9.87
N GLY A 103 -4.52 8.79 -8.69
CA GLY A 103 -4.88 9.43 -7.43
C GLY A 103 -3.80 10.42 -7.01
N PHE A 104 -4.19 11.63 -6.62
CA PHE A 104 -3.25 12.67 -6.21
C PHE A 104 -3.70 13.38 -4.94
N SER A 105 -2.74 13.92 -4.19
CA SER A 105 -3.03 14.88 -3.12
C SER A 105 -1.86 15.84 -2.94
N ILE A 106 -2.19 17.08 -2.59
CA ILE A 106 -1.25 18.11 -2.15
C ILE A 106 -1.84 18.71 -0.88
N ALA A 107 -1.08 18.73 0.20
CA ALA A 107 -1.55 19.21 1.49
C ALA A 107 -0.42 19.86 2.31
N VAL A 108 -0.83 20.76 3.19
CA VAL A 108 0.01 21.37 4.22
C VAL A 108 -0.53 21.01 5.60
N THR A 109 0.32 21.06 6.62
CA THR A 109 -0.06 20.66 7.98
C THR A 109 0.27 21.73 9.02
N SER A 110 -0.41 21.71 10.17
CA SER A 110 -0.14 22.60 11.30
C SER A 110 1.24 22.38 11.91
N LYS A 111 1.85 21.21 11.69
CA LYS A 111 3.25 20.91 12.04
C LYS A 111 4.25 21.39 10.97
N LYS A 112 3.82 22.27 10.05
CA LYS A 112 4.62 22.86 8.96
C LYS A 112 5.17 21.84 7.96
N GLN A 113 4.45 20.74 7.72
CA GLN A 113 4.84 19.75 6.71
C GLN A 113 4.17 20.07 5.38
N PHE A 114 4.83 19.68 4.28
CA PHE A 114 4.24 19.66 2.94
C PHE A 114 4.18 18.22 2.46
N LEU A 115 2.98 17.79 2.04
CA LEU A 115 2.72 16.42 1.61
C LEU A 115 2.16 16.41 0.20
N SER A 116 2.86 15.78 -0.74
CA SER A 116 2.34 15.57 -2.09
C SER A 116 2.58 14.16 -2.60
N PHE A 117 1.58 13.61 -3.30
CA PHE A 117 1.73 12.35 -4.01
C PHE A 117 0.90 12.31 -5.29
N LEU A 118 1.36 11.49 -6.23
CA LEU A 118 0.65 11.03 -7.41
C LEU A 118 0.88 9.51 -7.52
N LYS A 119 -0.20 8.74 -7.44
CA LYS A 119 -0.18 7.28 -7.62
C LYS A 119 -1.00 6.90 -8.84
N THR A 120 -0.44 6.06 -9.68
CA THR A 120 -1.06 5.68 -10.95
C THR A 120 -1.11 4.16 -11.09
N ASN A 121 -2.22 3.68 -11.66
CA ASN A 121 -2.36 2.34 -12.20
C ASN A 121 -2.93 2.50 -13.61
N ILE A 122 -2.09 2.37 -14.63
CA ILE A 122 -2.45 2.63 -16.03
C ILE A 122 -2.42 1.32 -16.80
N TYR A 123 -3.57 0.91 -17.31
CA TYR A 123 -3.72 -0.25 -18.19
C TYR A 123 -3.89 0.23 -19.62
N THR A 124 -3.04 -0.26 -20.53
CA THR A 124 -3.22 -0.04 -21.97
C THR A 124 -4.32 -0.95 -22.52
N LYS A 125 -4.69 -0.73 -23.79
CA LYS A 125 -5.64 -1.58 -24.53
C LYS A 125 -5.40 -3.08 -24.30
N ASP A 126 -6.48 -3.81 -24.00
CA ASP A 126 -6.52 -5.26 -23.72
C ASP A 126 -5.66 -5.71 -22.52
N ASN A 127 -5.28 -4.75 -21.67
CA ASN A 127 -4.37 -4.89 -20.55
C ASN A 127 -2.98 -5.38 -20.94
N LYS A 128 -2.51 -5.13 -22.17
CA LYS A 128 -1.21 -5.64 -22.64
C LYS A 128 -0.03 -5.14 -21.80
N LEU A 129 -0.07 -3.85 -21.44
CA LEU A 129 0.87 -3.20 -20.54
C LEU A 129 0.10 -2.63 -19.34
N PHE A 130 0.65 -2.82 -18.16
CA PHE A 130 0.16 -2.24 -16.91
C PHE A 130 1.30 -1.48 -16.24
N LEU A 131 1.15 -0.16 -16.10
CA LEU A 131 2.12 0.72 -15.47
C LEU A 131 1.62 1.09 -14.07
N LYS A 132 2.46 0.88 -13.07
CA LYS A 132 2.18 1.20 -11.66
C LYS A 132 3.20 2.22 -11.17
N GLY A 133 2.74 3.44 -10.92
CA GLY A 133 3.57 4.57 -10.49
C GLY A 133 3.24 5.06 -9.08
N ASP A 134 4.27 5.50 -8.37
CA ASP A 134 4.19 6.19 -7.08
C ASP A 134 5.25 7.30 -7.03
N LEU A 135 4.81 8.53 -7.28
CA LEU A 135 5.61 9.75 -7.17
C LEU A 135 5.20 10.52 -5.91
N ARG A 136 6.17 10.89 -5.08
CA ARG A 136 5.92 11.68 -3.88
C ARG A 136 7.00 12.72 -3.69
N TYR A 137 6.59 13.87 -3.16
CA TYR A 137 7.51 14.84 -2.59
C TYR A 137 6.98 15.28 -1.24
N TYR A 138 7.77 15.11 -0.19
CA TYR A 138 7.44 15.46 1.17
C TYR A 138 8.50 16.39 1.77
N HIS A 139 8.05 17.47 2.41
CA HIS A 139 8.79 18.12 3.48
C HIS A 139 8.17 17.62 4.78
N PHE A 140 8.84 16.71 5.47
CA PHE A 140 8.22 15.89 6.50
C PHE A 140 8.90 15.96 7.85
N ARG A 141 8.12 15.65 8.87
CA ARG A 141 8.56 15.51 10.25
C ARG A 141 8.00 14.20 10.78
N LEU A 142 8.86 13.24 11.06
CA LEU A 142 8.46 11.93 11.57
C LEU A 142 9.37 11.55 12.74
N PRO A 143 8.83 11.31 13.94
CA PRO A 143 9.63 10.72 15.00
C PRO A 143 10.07 9.29 14.64
N THR A 144 11.31 8.96 14.96
CA THR A 144 11.82 7.59 14.93
C THR A 144 11.90 7.04 16.36
N TYR A 145 11.88 5.72 16.53
CA TYR A 145 11.78 5.09 17.86
C TYR A 145 12.92 4.07 18.09
N GLY A 146 14.06 4.27 17.43
CA GLY A 146 15.16 3.31 17.42
C GLY A 146 14.86 2.02 16.63
N LEU A 147 15.81 1.07 16.66
CA LEU A 147 15.73 -0.22 15.99
C LEU A 147 16.01 -1.35 16.98
N GLY A 148 15.14 -2.36 17.01
CA GLY A 148 15.28 -3.53 17.87
C GLY A 148 14.62 -3.40 19.24
N THR A 149 14.51 -4.51 19.96
CA THR A 149 13.80 -4.66 21.26
C THR A 149 14.47 -3.97 22.44
N ASN A 150 15.60 -3.29 22.21
CA ASN A 150 16.35 -2.56 23.22
C ASN A 150 16.38 -1.05 22.92
N SER A 151 15.43 -0.56 22.12
CA SER A 151 15.38 0.85 21.74
C SER A 151 14.69 1.68 22.83
N PRO A 152 15.25 2.82 23.26
CA PRO A 152 14.52 3.75 24.11
C PRO A 152 13.24 4.22 23.38
N PRO A 153 12.06 4.28 24.06
CA PRO A 153 11.88 4.44 25.50
C PRO A 153 11.35 3.17 26.21
N ASP A 154 11.91 1.98 25.99
CA ASP A 154 11.55 0.84 26.86
C ASP A 154 12.13 1.00 28.30
N SER A 155 12.94 2.04 28.54
CA SER A 155 13.18 2.58 29.88
C SER A 155 11.91 3.27 30.37
N THR A 156 11.30 2.68 31.38
CA THR A 156 10.06 2.98 32.11
C THR A 156 9.91 4.40 32.68
N ASP A 157 10.31 5.46 31.98
CA ASP A 157 9.88 6.83 32.31
C ASP A 157 8.57 7.12 31.59
N TYR A 158 7.52 6.46 32.10
CA TYR A 158 6.14 6.81 31.82
C TYR A 158 5.84 8.10 32.60
N ASP A 159 6.08 9.27 32.01
CA ASP A 159 5.46 10.50 32.51
C ASP A 159 3.94 10.33 32.38
N GLY A 160 3.20 10.51 33.47
CA GLY A 160 1.80 10.09 33.68
C GLY A 160 0.75 10.79 32.81
N GLY A 161 0.93 10.79 31.48
CA GLY A 161 -0.01 11.29 30.49
C GLY A 161 -1.26 10.43 30.40
N TRP A 162 -2.40 11.09 30.21
CA TRP A 162 -3.68 10.43 29.94
C TRP A 162 -3.66 9.88 28.51
N ILE A 163 -3.91 8.59 28.34
CA ILE A 163 -4.07 7.95 27.03
C ILE A 163 -5.56 7.86 26.71
N TRP A 164 -5.99 8.49 25.61
CA TRP A 164 -7.38 8.39 25.13
C TRP A 164 -7.43 7.64 23.80
N GLN A 165 -8.13 6.52 23.75
CA GLN A 165 -8.27 5.66 22.56
C GLN A 165 -6.93 5.26 21.91
N GLY A 166 -5.88 5.03 22.71
CA GLY A 166 -4.56 4.62 22.20
C GLY A 166 -3.73 5.75 21.58
N ALA A 167 -4.20 7.00 21.64
CA ALA A 167 -3.40 8.18 21.35
C ALA A 167 -2.89 8.77 22.66
N ASP A 168 -1.57 8.86 22.79
CA ASP A 168 -0.93 9.66 23.84
C ASP A 168 -1.30 11.14 23.64
N THR A 169 -1.67 11.82 24.73
CA THR A 169 -2.07 13.23 24.70
C THR A 169 -0.88 14.17 24.79
N LYS A 170 0.31 13.66 25.13
CA LYS A 170 1.59 14.36 25.00
C LYS A 170 2.32 13.88 23.75
N ASP A 171 3.02 14.77 23.04
CA ASP A 171 3.93 14.37 21.96
C ASP A 171 4.89 13.32 22.54
N THR A 172 4.83 12.08 22.06
CA THR A 172 5.45 10.88 22.66
C THR A 172 6.89 11.18 23.12
N GLU A 173 7.13 11.26 24.44
CA GLU A 173 8.40 11.74 25.01
C GLU A 173 9.60 10.88 24.61
N GLY A 174 9.36 9.62 24.24
CA GLY A 174 10.38 8.68 23.78
C GLY A 174 10.70 8.66 22.29
N GLY A 175 10.02 9.44 21.45
CA GLY A 175 10.37 9.56 20.03
C GLY A 175 11.65 10.38 19.82
N TYR A 176 12.37 10.13 18.73
CA TYR A 176 13.47 10.94 18.23
C TYR A 176 12.98 11.72 16.99
N PRO A 177 12.52 12.97 17.15
CA PRO A 177 11.92 13.74 16.06
C PRO A 177 12.94 14.01 14.96
N MET A 178 12.61 13.54 13.76
CA MET A 178 13.44 13.74 12.58
C MET A 178 12.68 14.61 11.56
N LEU A 179 13.36 15.63 11.06
CA LEU A 179 12.88 16.41 9.92
C LEU A 179 13.68 15.99 8.68
N TYR A 180 13.03 15.92 7.53
CA TYR A 180 13.71 15.67 6.26
C TYR A 180 12.84 16.09 5.09
N ASP A 181 13.49 16.36 3.97
CA ASP A 181 12.84 16.38 2.67
C ASP A 181 12.99 14.99 2.02
N ASN A 182 11.97 14.53 1.29
CA ASN A 182 11.99 13.26 0.59
C ASN A 182 11.33 13.36 -0.79
N ILE A 183 11.96 12.73 -1.78
CA ILE A 183 11.35 12.41 -3.06
C ILE A 183 11.34 10.90 -3.23
N ARG A 184 10.19 10.38 -3.68
CA ARG A 184 10.00 8.98 -4.05
C ARG A 184 9.55 8.91 -5.49
N PHE A 185 10.20 8.08 -6.29
CA PHE A 185 9.78 7.73 -7.63
C PHE A 185 9.88 6.21 -7.80
N HIS A 186 8.74 5.52 -7.73
CA HIS A 186 8.66 4.09 -8.03
C HIS A 186 7.81 3.93 -9.28
N GLU A 187 8.32 3.23 -10.29
CA GLU A 187 7.59 2.91 -11.52
C GLU A 187 7.82 1.44 -11.85
N VAL A 188 6.74 0.69 -12.07
CA VAL A 188 6.79 -0.72 -12.48
C VAL A 188 5.99 -0.91 -13.75
N ALA A 189 6.64 -1.45 -14.77
CA ALA A 189 6.01 -1.82 -16.03
C ALA A 189 5.78 -3.34 -16.07
N TYR A 190 4.52 -3.73 -16.14
CA TYR A 190 4.06 -5.11 -16.25
C TYR A 190 3.58 -5.41 -17.66
N ILE A 191 4.04 -6.52 -18.23
CA ILE A 191 3.57 -7.08 -19.48
C ILE A 191 2.65 -8.26 -19.15
N LYS A 192 1.49 -8.31 -19.82
CA LYS A 192 0.56 -9.43 -19.70
C LYS A 192 1.15 -10.68 -20.34
N ILE A 193 1.21 -11.75 -19.56
CA ILE A 193 1.69 -13.07 -20.00
C ILE A 193 0.49 -13.92 -20.44
N ASN A 194 -0.55 -13.99 -19.61
CA ASN A 194 -1.81 -14.69 -19.88
C ASN A 194 -2.97 -14.01 -19.14
N SER A 195 -4.18 -14.56 -19.20
CA SER A 195 -5.32 -14.07 -18.45
C SER A 195 -5.02 -14.01 -16.95
N GLY A 196 -5.02 -12.80 -16.41
CA GLY A 196 -4.72 -12.52 -14.99
C GLY A 196 -3.23 -12.48 -14.63
N PHE A 197 -2.33 -13.04 -15.44
CA PHE A 197 -0.90 -13.11 -15.14
C PHE A 197 -0.08 -12.03 -15.83
N TYR A 198 0.82 -11.41 -15.06
CA TYR A 198 1.72 -10.35 -15.51
C TYR A 198 3.13 -10.60 -14.97
N GLY A 199 4.13 -10.31 -15.80
CA GLY A 199 5.53 -10.19 -15.40
C GLY A 199 5.99 -8.77 -15.63
N GLY A 200 6.81 -8.21 -14.75
CA GLY A 200 7.20 -6.81 -14.85
C GLY A 200 8.56 -6.48 -14.28
N ILE A 201 9.14 -5.40 -14.79
CA ILE A 201 10.37 -4.79 -14.28
C ILE A 201 10.04 -3.41 -13.74
N GLY A 202 10.78 -2.97 -12.73
CA GLY A 202 10.57 -1.65 -12.14
C GLY A 202 11.85 -0.95 -11.74
N TYR A 203 11.77 0.37 -11.66
CA TYR A 203 12.80 1.23 -11.10
C TYR A 203 12.23 1.97 -9.89
N HIS A 204 13.06 2.11 -8.85
CA HIS A 204 12.65 2.64 -7.56
C HIS A 204 13.73 3.55 -7.00
N LEU A 205 13.37 4.82 -6.79
CA LEU A 205 14.21 5.82 -6.16
C LEU A 205 13.51 6.36 -4.91
N ASP A 206 14.22 6.36 -3.79
CA ASP A 206 13.91 7.13 -2.60
C ASP A 206 15.15 7.97 -2.26
N TYR A 207 15.00 9.28 -2.20
CA TYR A 207 16.08 10.17 -1.78
C TYR A 207 15.60 11.02 -0.61
N PHE A 208 16.38 11.01 0.47
CA PHE A 208 16.16 11.77 1.68
C PHE A 208 17.30 12.78 1.84
N TRP A 209 16.97 14.04 2.13
CA TRP A 209 17.98 15.10 2.34
C TRP A 209 17.52 16.13 3.37
N LYS A 210 18.45 16.98 3.80
CA LYS A 210 18.26 17.94 4.90
C LYS A 210 17.70 17.23 6.14
N ILE A 211 18.27 16.07 6.44
CA ILE A 211 17.89 15.31 7.61
C ILE A 211 18.37 16.08 8.84
N VAL A 212 17.44 16.40 9.74
CA VAL A 212 17.73 17.06 11.01
C VAL A 212 17.24 16.15 12.12
N ASP A 213 18.20 15.60 12.86
CA ASP A 213 17.95 14.86 14.08
C ASP A 213 17.83 15.84 15.26
N SER A 214 16.59 16.08 15.71
CA SER A 214 16.29 17.19 16.63
C SER A 214 16.87 16.99 18.04
N LYS A 215 17.12 15.73 18.44
CA LYS A 215 17.65 15.38 19.77
C LYS A 215 19.17 15.18 19.78
N LEU A 216 19.85 15.19 18.64
CA LEU A 216 21.30 15.05 18.57
C LEU A 216 22.01 16.34 19.03
N LYS A 217 22.84 16.25 20.08
CA LYS A 217 23.67 17.35 20.61
C LYS A 217 25.10 16.85 20.84
N LEU A 218 26.00 17.17 19.92
CA LEU A 218 27.41 16.73 19.97
C LEU A 218 28.33 17.75 20.67
N ASP A 219 27.83 18.96 20.87
CA ASP A 219 28.49 20.13 21.43
C ASP A 219 28.23 20.32 22.94
N THR A 220 27.33 19.52 23.54
CA THR A 220 27.03 19.56 24.98
C THR A 220 27.87 18.58 25.80
N LEU A 221 28.00 18.84 27.10
CA LEU A 221 28.57 17.91 28.09
C LEU A 221 27.50 17.64 29.18
N PRO A 222 26.94 16.41 29.27
CA PRO A 222 27.21 15.26 28.41
C PRO A 222 26.64 15.42 26.99
N LYS A 223 27.23 14.69 26.03
CA LYS A 223 26.71 14.64 24.64
C LYS A 223 25.38 13.89 24.61
N GLN A 224 24.44 14.36 23.81
CA GLN A 224 23.19 13.65 23.53
C GLN A 224 23.32 12.95 22.17
N ILE A 225 23.40 11.62 22.19
CA ILE A 225 23.48 10.78 21.00
C ILE A 225 22.12 10.12 20.73
N THR A 226 21.84 9.83 19.46
CA THR A 226 20.56 9.27 19.02
C THR A 226 20.76 7.95 18.27
N PRO A 227 19.75 7.06 18.24
CA PRO A 227 19.83 5.80 17.50
C PRO A 227 20.16 5.99 16.02
N HIS A 228 19.56 7.00 15.37
CA HIS A 228 19.83 7.33 13.98
C HIS A 228 21.31 7.69 13.75
N PHE A 229 21.89 8.55 14.59
CA PHE A 229 23.29 8.93 14.49
C PHE A 229 24.22 7.71 14.68
N VAL A 230 23.98 6.91 15.71
CA VAL A 230 24.80 5.72 16.01
C VAL A 230 24.71 4.72 14.86
N TYR A 231 23.50 4.36 14.41
CA TYR A 231 23.31 3.43 13.30
C TYR A 231 23.99 3.92 12.02
N SER A 232 23.83 5.21 11.70
CA SER A 232 24.44 5.79 10.51
C SER A 232 25.95 5.73 10.55
N LYS A 233 26.57 6.04 11.70
CA LYS A 233 28.03 5.95 11.85
C LYS A 233 28.56 4.52 11.81
N VAL A 234 27.87 3.56 12.43
CA VAL A 234 28.28 2.15 12.45
C VAL A 234 28.20 1.52 11.05
N HIS A 235 27.18 1.88 10.26
CA HIS A 235 26.93 1.29 8.95
C HIS A 235 27.37 2.16 7.77
N GLY A 236 28.06 3.28 8.02
CA GLY A 236 28.60 4.15 6.98
C GLY A 236 27.55 4.89 6.16
N PHE A 237 26.40 5.23 6.77
CA PHE A 237 25.43 6.15 6.17
C PHE A 237 25.78 7.60 6.49
N ASN A 238 25.44 8.50 5.57
CA ASN A 238 25.47 9.93 5.84
C ASN A 238 24.26 10.31 6.73
N THR A 239 24.50 11.14 7.74
CA THR A 239 23.47 11.54 8.71
C THR A 239 22.51 12.61 8.19
N ASP A 240 22.87 13.25 7.06
CA ASP A 240 22.18 14.44 6.56
C ASP A 240 21.39 14.14 5.27
N ASN A 241 21.73 13.03 4.60
CA ASN A 241 21.08 12.55 3.38
C ASN A 241 21.39 11.07 3.13
N TYR A 242 20.52 10.37 2.38
CA TYR A 242 20.80 9.04 1.83
C TYR A 242 19.90 8.70 0.64
N ILE A 243 20.42 7.89 -0.28
CA ILE A 243 19.72 7.43 -1.49
C ILE A 243 19.49 5.92 -1.44
N LEU A 244 18.29 5.50 -1.81
CA LEU A 244 17.97 4.11 -2.16
C LEU A 244 17.49 4.09 -3.62
N SER A 245 18.28 3.47 -4.49
CA SER A 245 18.05 3.36 -5.92
C SER A 245 18.16 1.90 -6.36
N GLY A 246 17.09 1.36 -6.93
CA GLY A 246 17.01 -0.06 -7.19
C GLY A 246 16.12 -0.46 -8.35
N LEU A 247 16.38 -1.67 -8.83
CA LEU A 247 15.56 -2.34 -9.84
C LEU A 247 14.75 -3.44 -9.18
N SER A 248 13.57 -3.75 -9.73
CA SER A 248 12.79 -4.90 -9.29
C SER A 248 12.34 -5.79 -10.43
N VAL A 249 12.21 -7.08 -10.13
CA VAL A 249 11.48 -8.06 -10.94
C VAL A 249 10.21 -8.41 -10.20
N ASN A 250 9.10 -8.45 -10.93
CA ASN A 250 7.77 -8.50 -10.36
C ASN A 250 6.92 -9.53 -11.10
N PHE A 251 6.11 -10.26 -10.35
CA PHE A 251 5.11 -11.17 -10.89
C PHE A 251 3.79 -10.93 -10.20
N MET A 252 2.72 -10.80 -10.97
CA MET A 252 1.39 -10.49 -10.46
C MET A 252 0.36 -11.41 -11.09
N TYR A 253 -0.51 -11.96 -10.26
CA TYR A 253 -1.75 -12.62 -10.66
C TYR A 253 -2.94 -11.82 -10.11
N ASP A 254 -3.85 -11.43 -10.99
CA ASP A 254 -5.05 -10.71 -10.58
C ASP A 254 -6.27 -11.20 -11.36
N SER A 255 -7.12 -11.97 -10.69
CA SER A 255 -8.38 -12.50 -11.22
C SER A 255 -9.61 -11.85 -10.60
N ARG A 256 -9.43 -10.75 -9.86
CA ARG A 256 -10.54 -10.02 -9.24
C ARG A 256 -11.52 -9.53 -10.31
N ASP A 257 -12.80 -9.63 -9.98
CA ASP A 257 -13.91 -9.19 -10.84
C ASP A 257 -13.98 -7.66 -10.95
N ASN A 258 -13.62 -6.95 -9.89
CA ASN A 258 -13.54 -5.50 -9.86
C ASN A 258 -12.27 -5.06 -9.11
N LEU A 259 -11.50 -4.11 -9.66
CA LEU A 259 -10.25 -3.64 -9.05
C LEU A 259 -10.45 -2.77 -7.80
N ILE A 260 -11.59 -2.09 -7.71
CA ILE A 260 -11.89 -1.08 -6.68
C ILE A 260 -12.72 -1.69 -5.56
N ASN A 261 -13.73 -2.49 -5.91
CA ASN A 261 -14.63 -3.14 -4.96
C ASN A 261 -14.88 -4.61 -5.36
N PRO A 262 -13.89 -5.50 -5.12
CA PRO A 262 -13.96 -6.91 -5.52
C PRO A 262 -15.00 -7.69 -4.71
N TYR A 263 -15.70 -8.63 -5.35
CA TYR A 263 -16.60 -9.58 -4.68
C TYR A 263 -16.02 -11.00 -4.64
N LYS A 264 -15.14 -11.34 -5.58
CA LYS A 264 -14.52 -12.66 -5.71
C LYS A 264 -13.19 -12.56 -6.44
N GLY A 265 -12.43 -13.65 -6.40
CA GLY A 265 -11.16 -13.80 -7.11
C GLY A 265 -9.96 -13.57 -6.22
N TYR A 266 -8.78 -13.60 -6.84
CA TYR A 266 -7.50 -13.61 -6.16
C TYR A 266 -6.62 -12.48 -6.66
N PHE A 267 -5.82 -11.93 -5.76
CA PHE A 267 -4.71 -11.06 -6.09
C PHE A 267 -3.46 -11.62 -5.41
N ALA A 268 -2.40 -11.87 -6.19
CA ALA A 268 -1.10 -12.24 -5.69
C ALA A 268 -0.04 -11.36 -6.36
N ASN A 269 0.89 -10.83 -5.59
CA ASN A 269 2.01 -10.05 -6.12
C ASN A 269 3.30 -10.45 -5.41
N ILE A 270 4.32 -10.72 -6.20
CA ILE A 270 5.69 -11.00 -5.77
C ILE A 270 6.57 -9.91 -6.37
N SER A 271 7.32 -9.19 -5.54
CA SER A 271 8.27 -8.18 -6.00
C SER A 271 9.59 -8.38 -5.29
N TYR A 272 10.63 -8.70 -6.06
CA TYR A 272 11.99 -8.76 -5.58
C TYR A 272 12.73 -7.51 -6.07
N ARG A 273 13.14 -6.67 -5.13
CA ARG A 273 13.88 -5.42 -5.39
C ARG A 273 15.31 -5.55 -4.91
N ILE A 274 16.25 -5.11 -5.73
CA ILE A 274 17.66 -4.95 -5.40
C ILE A 274 18.03 -3.48 -5.48
N ASN A 275 18.52 -2.91 -4.38
CA ASN A 275 19.11 -1.58 -4.32
C ASN A 275 20.63 -1.76 -4.36
N GLN A 276 21.30 -1.09 -5.28
CA GLN A 276 22.73 -1.30 -5.52
C GLN A 276 23.48 0.02 -5.58
N THR A 277 24.71 0.04 -5.09
CA THR A 277 25.56 1.24 -5.08
C THR A 277 25.90 1.75 -6.47
N TRP A 278 26.05 0.87 -7.46
CA TRP A 278 26.27 1.26 -8.86
C TRP A 278 25.07 1.97 -9.50
N LEU A 279 23.87 1.84 -8.92
CA LEU A 279 22.66 2.60 -9.29
C LEU A 279 22.51 3.91 -8.49
N GLY A 280 23.49 4.24 -7.64
CA GLY A 280 23.50 5.43 -6.80
C GLY A 280 22.94 5.23 -5.39
N SER A 281 22.67 4.00 -4.94
CA SER A 281 22.32 3.77 -3.53
C SER A 281 23.53 4.00 -2.61
N ASP A 282 23.30 4.47 -1.39
CA ASP A 282 24.36 4.60 -0.39
C ASP A 282 24.89 3.23 0.06
N GLN A 283 23.99 2.25 0.17
CA GLN A 283 24.30 0.88 0.59
C GLN A 283 23.55 -0.16 -0.26
N ASN A 284 24.14 -1.34 -0.39
CA ASN A 284 23.50 -2.48 -1.05
C ASN A 284 22.40 -3.06 -0.15
N ALA A 285 21.22 -3.31 -0.72
CA ALA A 285 20.12 -3.95 -0.01
C ALA A 285 19.24 -4.76 -0.98
N SER A 286 18.48 -5.70 -0.43
CA SER A 286 17.45 -6.42 -1.17
C SER A 286 16.19 -6.56 -0.34
N SER A 287 15.03 -6.52 -0.98
CA SER A 287 13.74 -6.72 -0.33
C SER A 287 12.84 -7.62 -1.17
N LEU A 288 12.18 -8.56 -0.50
CA LEU A 288 11.12 -9.38 -1.09
C LEU A 288 9.78 -8.95 -0.51
N TRP A 289 8.88 -8.52 -1.38
CA TRP A 289 7.50 -8.16 -1.03
C TRP A 289 6.55 -9.21 -1.59
N LEU A 290 5.79 -9.82 -0.69
CA LEU A 290 4.75 -10.79 -1.00
C LEU A 290 3.41 -10.22 -0.56
N GLU A 291 2.43 -10.25 -1.45
CA GLU A 291 1.08 -9.82 -1.17
C GLU A 291 0.10 -10.83 -1.72
N PHE A 292 -0.85 -11.25 -0.89
CA PHE A 292 -1.96 -12.11 -1.29
C PHE A 292 -3.26 -11.56 -0.73
N ARG A 293 -4.30 -11.50 -1.56
CA ARG A 293 -5.66 -11.12 -1.17
C ARG A 293 -6.65 -12.06 -1.85
N THR A 294 -7.70 -12.44 -1.14
CA THR A 294 -8.81 -13.24 -1.65
C THR A 294 -10.12 -12.70 -1.12
N TYR A 295 -11.24 -12.98 -1.77
CA TYR A 295 -12.55 -12.48 -1.37
C TYR A 295 -13.52 -13.66 -1.28
N ILE A 296 -13.93 -14.01 -0.07
CA ILE A 296 -14.76 -15.19 0.23
C ILE A 296 -16.13 -14.72 0.70
N GLY A 297 -17.17 -15.02 -0.08
CA GLY A 297 -18.55 -14.70 0.26
C GLY A 297 -19.08 -15.58 1.41
N LEU A 298 -19.66 -14.95 2.43
CA LEU A 298 -20.28 -15.57 3.60
C LEU A 298 -21.78 -15.85 3.44
N SER A 299 -22.43 -15.25 2.43
CA SER A 299 -23.86 -15.41 2.19
C SER A 299 -24.18 -15.49 0.71
N LYS A 300 -24.96 -16.52 0.33
CA LYS A 300 -25.52 -16.63 -1.04
C LYS A 300 -26.55 -15.54 -1.34
N LYS A 301 -27.21 -14.99 -0.31
CA LYS A 301 -28.25 -13.97 -0.45
C LYS A 301 -27.68 -12.55 -0.46
N MET A 302 -26.56 -12.33 0.22
CA MET A 302 -25.91 -11.02 0.32
C MET A 302 -24.44 -11.12 -0.11
N PRO A 303 -24.13 -10.93 -1.41
CA PRO A 303 -22.77 -11.04 -1.93
C PRO A 303 -21.76 -10.09 -1.30
N ARG A 304 -22.22 -9.01 -0.66
CA ARG A 304 -21.35 -8.07 0.08
C ARG A 304 -20.92 -8.58 1.45
N HIS A 305 -21.55 -9.62 1.99
CA HIS A 305 -21.08 -10.26 3.20
C HIS A 305 -19.89 -11.11 2.79
N LEU A 306 -18.68 -10.55 2.90
CA LEU A 306 -17.45 -11.21 2.48
C LEU A 306 -16.35 -11.02 3.53
N ILE A 307 -15.45 -11.99 3.57
CA ILE A 307 -14.15 -11.89 4.24
C ILE A 307 -13.11 -11.62 3.15
N ALA A 308 -12.23 -10.66 3.41
CA ALA A 308 -11.14 -10.24 2.53
C ALA A 308 -9.79 -10.42 3.20
#